data_AF-A0A845ZYB1-F1
#
_entry.id   AF-A0A845ZYB1-F1
#
_cell.length_a   1.000
_cell.length_b   1.000
_cell.length_c   1.000
_cell.angle_alpha   90.00
_cell.angle_beta   90.00
_cell.angle_gamma   90.00
#
_symmetry.space_group_name_H-M   'P 1'
#
loop_
_entity.id
_entity.type
_entity.pdbx_description
1 polymer ?
#
loop_
_entity_poly.entity_id
_entity_poly.type
_entity_poly.pdbx_seq_one_letter_code
_entity_poly.pdbx_strand_id
1 'polypeptide(L)'
;MNYSDWLRQLESYSLTMKINAHNYSEKLQQIKAKLPKDEDLSFLSVFEHKISPTYQNQIQINLSYFAHSSALLDKAISSIRGIVEIEQAERDRALEKALRDKEEADRARDKQAEKQEKRLQLWITFVGTGLAVSGISSQTDAKQPLEAILIELDRKGSLDCPEAGFYPCLSYSVVFVVFHILIGVGVGAIAAFILDRIINRRSK
;
A
#
# COMPACT_ATOMS: atom_id res chain seq x y z
N MET A 1 14.68 12.53 43.94
CA MET A 1 13.46 11.87 44.44
C MET A 1 12.51 11.65 43.29
N ASN A 2 12.07 10.41 43.06
CA ASN A 2 10.95 10.12 42.17
C ASN A 2 9.62 10.09 42.96
N TYR A 3 8.50 9.89 42.26
CA TYR A 3 7.17 9.87 42.85
C TYR A 3 7.00 8.77 43.93
N SER A 4 7.50 7.56 43.67
CA SER A 4 7.42 6.45 44.63
C SER A 4 8.27 6.68 45.88
N ASP A 5 9.38 7.43 45.77
CA ASP A 5 10.18 7.84 46.92
C ASP A 5 9.40 8.77 47.86
N TRP A 6 8.60 9.69 47.32
CA TRP A 6 7.76 10.59 48.12
C TRP A 6 6.65 9.83 48.85
N LEU A 7 5.99 8.90 48.16
CA LEU A 7 4.93 8.08 48.75
C LEU A 7 5.48 7.25 49.92
N ARG A 8 6.59 6.54 49.68
CA ARG A 8 7.28 5.74 50.69
C ARG A 8 7.73 6.57 51.90
N GLN A 9 8.19 7.80 51.68
CA GLN A 9 8.56 8.70 52.78
C GLN A 9 7.35 9.14 53.59
N LEU A 10 6.22 9.48 52.96
CA LEU A 10 4.99 9.84 53.67
C LEU A 10 4.45 8.67 54.49
N GLU A 11 4.49 7.44 53.95
CA GLU A 11 4.15 6.23 54.68
C GLU A 11 5.07 6.01 55.88
N SER A 12 6.39 6.21 55.68
CA SER A 12 7.37 6.13 56.76
C SER A 12 7.11 7.18 57.85
N TYR A 13 6.82 8.43 57.49
CA TYR A 13 6.48 9.48 58.45
C TYR A 13 5.18 9.18 59.20
N SER A 14 4.17 8.62 58.53
CA SER A 14 2.92 8.19 59.17
C SER A 14 3.20 7.13 60.25
N LEU A 15 4.02 6.12 59.93
CA LEU A 15 4.40 5.08 60.86
C LEU A 15 5.22 5.63 62.04
N THR A 16 6.22 6.46 61.76
CA THR A 16 7.06 7.09 62.78
C THR A 16 6.24 7.96 63.72
N MET A 17 5.29 8.75 63.20
CA MET A 17 4.42 9.60 64.03
C MET A 17 3.54 8.75 64.95
N LYS A 18 2.97 7.64 64.44
CA LYS A 18 2.18 6.71 65.25
C LYS A 18 2.98 6.09 66.39
N ILE A 19 4.18 5.57 66.09
CA ILE A 19 5.08 4.97 67.07
C ILE A 19 5.47 6.00 68.14
N ASN A 20 5.88 7.19 67.72
CA ASN A 20 6.28 8.25 68.64
C ASN A 20 5.11 8.77 69.48
N ALA A 21 3.90 8.85 68.93
CA ALA A 21 2.70 9.22 69.67
C ALA A 21 2.39 8.22 70.79
N HIS A 22 2.47 6.93 70.47
CA HIS A 22 2.27 5.86 71.43
C HIS A 22 3.32 5.90 72.53
N ASN A 23 4.62 5.91 72.16
CA ASN A 23 5.72 5.98 73.11
C ASN A 23 5.64 7.22 74.01
N TYR A 24 5.26 8.37 73.44
CA TYR A 24 5.08 9.60 74.18
C TYR A 24 3.95 9.49 75.21
N SER A 25 2.79 8.96 74.81
CA SER A 25 1.64 8.74 75.70
C SER A 25 2.02 7.86 76.89
N GLU A 26 2.70 6.73 76.63
CA GLU A 26 3.16 5.83 77.69
C GLU A 26 4.12 6.53 78.66
N LYS A 27 5.08 7.29 78.13
CA LYS A 27 6.05 8.02 78.98
C LYS A 27 5.39 9.13 79.77
N LEU A 28 4.42 9.84 79.19
CA LEU A 28 3.66 10.86 79.89
C LEU A 28 2.83 10.25 81.03
N GLN A 29 2.21 9.09 80.83
CA GLN A 29 1.50 8.36 81.88
C GLN A 29 2.45 7.93 83.00
N GLN A 30 3.64 7.42 82.68
CA GLN A 30 4.67 7.05 83.66
C GLN A 30 5.14 8.24 84.51
N ILE A 31 5.26 9.43 83.90
CA ILE A 31 5.62 10.67 84.59
C ILE A 31 4.48 11.12 85.52
N LYS A 32 3.23 11.15 85.02
CA LYS A 32 2.03 11.49 85.80
C LYS A 32 1.85 10.58 87.02
N ALA A 33 2.22 9.30 86.91
CA ALA A 33 2.14 8.36 88.02
C ALA A 33 3.16 8.60 89.15
N LYS A 34 4.24 9.34 88.89
CA LYS A 34 5.33 9.61 89.85
C LYS A 34 5.26 10.99 90.50
N LEU A 35 4.48 11.90 89.94
CA LEU A 35 4.38 13.27 90.42
C LEU A 35 3.18 13.45 91.38
N PRO A 36 3.23 14.46 92.27
CA PRO A 36 2.08 14.90 93.04
C PRO A 36 0.88 15.23 92.14
N LYS A 37 -0.35 14.99 92.62
CA LYS A 37 -1.59 15.11 91.82
C LYS A 37 -1.95 16.55 91.42
N ASP A 38 -1.30 17.53 92.04
CA ASP A 38 -1.49 18.97 91.86
C ASP A 38 -0.58 19.58 90.76
N GLU A 39 0.37 18.81 90.23
CA GLU A 39 1.19 19.22 89.08
C GLU A 39 0.39 19.22 87.77
N ASP A 40 0.31 20.39 87.12
CA ASP A 40 -0.35 20.54 85.82
C ASP A 40 0.61 20.19 84.66
N LEU A 41 0.39 19.01 84.08
CA LEU A 41 1.09 18.53 82.88
C LEU A 41 0.22 18.55 81.63
N SER A 42 -0.87 19.31 81.62
CA SER A 42 -1.81 19.38 80.50
C SER A 42 -1.16 19.83 79.20
N PHE A 43 -0.15 20.70 79.26
CA PHE A 43 0.61 21.18 78.10
C PHE A 43 1.36 20.04 77.37
N LEU A 44 1.82 19.01 78.09
CA LEU A 44 2.49 17.84 77.49
C LEU A 44 1.48 16.99 76.70
N SER A 45 0.24 16.90 77.18
CA SER A 45 -0.83 16.18 76.48
C SER A 45 -1.24 16.84 75.15
N VAL A 46 -0.79 18.06 74.85
CA VAL A 46 -1.05 18.73 73.55
C VAL A 46 -0.46 17.95 72.39
N PHE A 47 0.72 17.35 72.57
CA PHE A 47 1.32 16.53 71.52
C PHE A 47 0.45 15.32 71.17
N GLU A 48 0.03 14.59 72.20
CA GLU A 48 -0.79 13.37 72.08
C GLU A 48 -2.18 13.66 71.51
N HIS A 49 -2.87 14.69 72.02
CA HIS A 49 -4.28 14.90 71.70
C HIS A 49 -4.52 15.84 70.53
N LYS A 50 -3.55 16.68 70.15
CA LYS A 50 -3.73 17.69 69.11
C LYS A 50 -2.73 17.56 67.98
N ILE A 51 -1.43 17.64 68.30
CA ILE A 51 -0.38 17.74 67.28
C ILE A 51 -0.30 16.44 66.47
N SER A 52 -0.11 15.31 67.15
CA SER A 52 0.05 14.02 66.49
C SER A 52 -1.17 13.62 65.65
N PRO A 53 -2.41 13.69 66.15
CA PRO A 53 -3.60 13.40 65.34
C PRO A 53 -3.73 14.32 64.12
N THR A 54 -3.41 15.62 64.28
CA THR A 54 -3.47 16.59 63.17
C THR A 54 -2.52 16.20 62.04
N TYR A 55 -1.25 15.94 62.36
CA TYR A 55 -0.27 15.57 61.34
C TYR A 55 -0.52 14.18 60.75
N GLN A 56 -0.97 13.21 61.55
CA GLN A 56 -1.37 11.90 61.02
C GLN A 56 -2.53 12.02 60.01
N ASN A 57 -3.53 12.85 60.31
CA ASN A 57 -4.65 13.10 59.39
C ASN A 57 -4.18 13.80 58.10
N GLN A 58 -3.31 14.81 58.20
CA GLN A 58 -2.76 15.48 57.02
C GLN A 58 -1.94 14.53 56.13
N ILE A 59 -1.10 13.69 56.72
CA ILE A 59 -0.34 12.68 55.98
C ILE A 59 -1.29 11.71 55.28
N GLN A 60 -2.36 11.27 55.95
CA GLN A 60 -3.35 10.37 55.37
C GLN A 60 -4.09 11.01 54.18
N ILE A 61 -4.50 12.27 54.31
CA ILE A 61 -5.14 13.02 53.21
C ILE A 61 -4.20 13.11 52.01
N ASN A 62 -2.93 13.44 52.24
CA ASN A 62 -1.95 13.53 51.17
C ASN A 62 -1.75 12.18 50.48
N LEU A 63 -1.59 11.09 51.24
CA LEU A 63 -1.49 9.73 50.69
C LEU A 63 -2.70 9.37 49.82
N SER A 64 -3.91 9.67 50.28
CA SER A 64 -5.15 9.42 49.52
C SER A 64 -5.24 10.27 48.24
N TYR A 65 -4.86 11.54 48.30
CA TYR A 65 -4.82 12.41 47.13
C TYR A 65 -3.82 11.90 46.07
N PHE A 66 -2.63 11.50 46.49
CA PHE A 66 -1.62 10.92 45.61
C PHE A 66 -2.13 9.63 44.94
N ALA A 67 -2.71 8.71 45.71
CA ALA A 67 -3.29 7.48 45.16
C ALA A 67 -4.36 7.78 44.09
N HIS A 68 -5.25 8.74 44.35
CA HIS A 68 -6.28 9.14 43.39
C HIS A 68 -5.70 9.76 42.12
N SER A 69 -4.73 10.68 42.26
CA SER A 69 -4.07 11.32 41.12
C SER A 69 -3.33 10.30 40.25
N SER A 70 -2.68 9.29 40.86
CA SER A 70 -1.99 8.22 40.12
C SER A 70 -2.98 7.42 39.28
N ALA A 71 -4.11 7.03 39.85
CA ALA A 71 -5.14 6.27 39.14
C ALA A 71 -5.74 7.05 37.95
N LEU A 72 -5.91 8.37 38.09
CA LEU A 72 -6.35 9.23 37.00
C LEU A 72 -5.32 9.31 35.87
N LEU A 73 -4.03 9.43 36.21
CA LEU A 73 -2.94 9.44 35.21
C LEU A 73 -2.85 8.11 34.48
N ASP A 74 -2.95 6.98 35.17
CA ASP A 74 -2.96 5.65 34.56
C ASP A 74 -4.13 5.49 33.58
N LYS A 75 -5.31 6.00 33.95
CA LYS A 75 -6.48 6.00 33.07
C LYS A 75 -6.26 6.88 31.83
N ALA A 76 -5.64 8.05 31.98
CA ALA A 76 -5.30 8.91 30.85
C ALA A 76 -4.28 8.24 29.91
N ILE A 77 -3.23 7.62 30.44
CA ILE A 77 -2.24 6.86 29.66
C ILE A 77 -2.91 5.71 28.91
N SER A 78 -3.78 4.95 29.58
CA SER A 78 -4.54 3.87 28.95
C SER A 78 -5.46 4.39 27.83
N SER A 79 -6.11 5.53 28.03
CA SER A 79 -6.93 6.17 26.99
C SER A 79 -6.11 6.61 25.78
N ILE A 80 -4.94 7.23 25.99
CA ILE A 80 -4.03 7.63 24.90
C ILE A 80 -3.57 6.40 24.13
N ARG A 81 -3.20 5.32 24.84
CA ARG A 81 -2.81 4.06 24.20
C ARG A 81 -3.94 3.50 23.34
N GLY A 82 -5.16 3.48 23.86
CA GLY A 82 -6.34 3.04 23.09
C GLY A 82 -6.58 3.88 21.83
N ILE A 83 -6.41 5.20 21.90
CA ILE A 83 -6.51 6.08 20.73
C ILE A 83 -5.44 5.73 19.69
N VAL A 84 -4.18 5.57 20.11
CA VAL A 84 -3.07 5.22 19.20
C VAL A 84 -3.30 3.86 18.53
N GLU A 85 -3.79 2.86 19.27
CA GLU A 85 -4.11 1.53 18.74
C GLU A 85 -5.23 1.61 17.69
N ILE A 86 -6.27 2.42 17.93
CA ILE A 86 -7.34 2.67 16.95
C ILE A 86 -6.78 3.33 15.69
N GLU A 87 -6.00 4.40 15.82
CA GLU A 87 -5.41 5.10 14.67
C GLU A 87 -4.46 4.21 13.86
N GLN A 88 -3.72 3.32 14.52
CA GLN A 88 -2.87 2.34 13.85
C GLN A 88 -3.74 1.32 13.08
N ALA A 89 -4.77 0.76 13.71
CA ALA A 89 -5.68 -0.16 13.05
C ALA A 89 -6.41 0.47 11.84
N GLU A 90 -6.78 1.76 11.93
CA GLU A 90 -7.36 2.50 10.80
C GLU A 90 -6.35 2.71 9.67
N ARG A 91 -5.12 3.11 10.00
CA ARG A 91 -4.04 3.25 9.02
C ARG A 91 -3.72 1.94 8.32
N ASP A 92 -3.66 0.84 9.06
CA ASP A 92 -3.37 -0.49 8.50
C ASP A 92 -4.48 -0.93 7.55
N ARG A 93 -5.75 -0.73 7.91
CA ARG A 93 -6.89 -1.00 7.02
C ARG A 93 -6.85 -0.13 5.76
N ALA A 94 -6.51 1.15 5.90
CA ALA A 94 -6.41 2.06 4.76
C ALA A 94 -5.26 1.66 3.83
N LEU A 95 -4.11 1.26 4.39
CA LEU A 95 -2.96 0.77 3.62
C LEU A 95 -3.28 -0.56 2.92
N GLU A 96 -3.90 -1.51 3.62
CA GLU A 96 -4.30 -2.79 3.04
C GLU A 96 -5.25 -2.57 1.86
N LYS A 97 -6.23 -1.69 2.02
CA LYS A 97 -7.15 -1.32 0.94
C LYS A 97 -6.40 -0.69 -0.24
N ALA A 98 -5.50 0.26 0.01
CA ALA A 98 -4.72 0.90 -1.04
C ALA A 98 -3.83 -0.10 -1.80
N LEU A 99 -3.24 -1.08 -1.09
CA LEU A 99 -2.46 -2.15 -1.72
C LEU A 99 -3.32 -3.07 -2.57
N ARG A 100 -4.51 -3.47 -2.09
CA ARG A 100 -5.47 -4.27 -2.88
C ARG A 100 -5.92 -3.53 -4.14
N ASP A 101 -6.32 -2.26 -4.00
CA ASP A 101 -6.76 -1.43 -5.13
C ASP A 101 -5.64 -1.28 -6.17
N LYS A 102 -4.39 -1.10 -5.72
CA LYS A 102 -3.22 -1.05 -6.61
C LYS A 102 -2.98 -2.39 -7.32
N GLU A 103 -3.06 -3.51 -6.61
CA GLU A 103 -2.87 -4.84 -7.20
C GLU A 103 -3.96 -5.15 -8.25
N GLU A 104 -5.21 -4.77 -7.99
CA GLU A 104 -6.30 -4.90 -8.97
C GLU A 104 -6.07 -4.04 -10.21
N ALA A 105 -5.63 -2.79 -10.04
CA ALA A 105 -5.28 -1.91 -11.15
C ALA A 105 -4.12 -2.46 -11.99
N ASP A 106 -3.09 -2.99 -11.34
CA ASP A 106 -1.92 -3.58 -12.00
C ASP A 106 -2.35 -4.81 -12.83
N ARG A 107 -3.15 -5.73 -12.24
CA ARG A 107 -3.71 -6.88 -12.98
C ARG A 107 -4.60 -6.47 -14.15
N ALA A 108 -5.36 -5.38 -14.02
CA ALA A 108 -6.19 -4.88 -15.11
C ALA A 108 -5.34 -4.33 -16.27
N ARG A 109 -4.25 -3.61 -15.96
CA ARG A 109 -3.29 -3.12 -16.97
C ARG A 109 -2.60 -4.28 -17.69
N ASP A 110 -2.17 -5.31 -16.97
CA ASP A 110 -1.52 -6.48 -17.58
C ASP A 110 -2.47 -7.23 -18.54
N LYS A 111 -3.72 -7.45 -18.13
CA LYS A 111 -4.76 -8.04 -19.00
C LYS A 111 -5.02 -7.18 -20.24
N GLN A 112 -4.96 -5.86 -20.13
CA GLN A 112 -5.13 -4.97 -21.26
C GLN A 112 -3.94 -5.04 -22.22
N ALA A 113 -2.72 -5.04 -21.69
CA ALA A 113 -1.50 -5.20 -22.48
C ALA A 113 -1.48 -6.56 -23.22
N GLU A 114 -1.84 -7.65 -22.55
CA GLU A 114 -1.95 -8.98 -23.18
C GLU A 114 -2.97 -9.00 -24.32
N LYS A 115 -4.14 -8.37 -24.13
CA LYS A 115 -5.15 -8.24 -25.21
C LYS A 115 -4.63 -7.41 -26.38
N GLN A 116 -3.91 -6.32 -26.10
CA GLN A 116 -3.32 -5.48 -27.14
C GLN A 116 -2.26 -6.26 -27.93
N GLU A 117 -1.41 -7.02 -27.24
CA GLU A 117 -0.40 -7.86 -27.87
C GLU A 117 -1.03 -8.94 -28.77
N LYS A 118 -2.03 -9.67 -28.28
CA LYS A 118 -2.77 -10.67 -29.08
C LYS A 118 -3.39 -10.05 -30.34
N ARG A 119 -3.94 -8.83 -30.24
CA ARG A 119 -4.47 -8.10 -31.40
C ARG A 119 -3.38 -7.71 -32.38
N LEU A 120 -2.24 -7.24 -31.88
CA LEU A 120 -1.09 -6.89 -32.71
C LEU A 120 -0.56 -8.14 -33.45
N GLN A 121 -0.38 -9.25 -32.75
CA GLN A 121 0.04 -10.53 -33.33
C GLN A 121 -0.93 -10.97 -34.44
N LEU A 122 -2.24 -10.96 -34.18
CA LEU A 122 -3.26 -11.31 -35.18
C LEU A 122 -3.15 -10.44 -36.44
N TRP A 123 -2.93 -9.13 -36.26
CA TRP A 123 -2.82 -8.19 -37.38
C TRP A 123 -1.54 -8.42 -38.20
N ILE A 124 -0.40 -8.64 -37.53
CA ILE A 124 0.88 -9.00 -38.17
C ILE A 124 0.72 -10.29 -38.98
N THR A 125 0.10 -11.33 -38.40
CA THR A 125 -0.16 -12.59 -39.10
C THR A 125 -1.05 -12.37 -40.32
N PHE A 126 -2.14 -11.60 -40.18
CA PHE A 126 -3.05 -11.29 -41.30
C PHE A 126 -2.32 -10.62 -42.47
N VAL A 127 -1.56 -9.55 -42.20
CA VAL A 127 -0.80 -8.84 -43.23
C VAL A 127 0.29 -9.72 -43.84
N GLY A 128 1.06 -10.44 -43.02
CA GLY A 128 2.12 -11.34 -43.48
C GLY A 128 1.59 -12.46 -44.40
N THR A 129 0.44 -13.04 -44.07
CA THR A 129 -0.20 -14.09 -44.89
C THR A 129 -0.71 -13.53 -46.22
N GLY A 130 -1.35 -12.35 -46.19
CA GLY A 130 -1.80 -11.68 -47.41
C GLY A 130 -0.66 -11.32 -48.36
N LEU A 131 0.46 -10.84 -47.82
CA LEU A 131 1.66 -10.55 -48.60
C LEU A 131 2.30 -11.84 -49.16
N ALA A 132 2.39 -12.92 -48.37
CA ALA A 132 2.95 -14.19 -48.85
C ALA A 132 2.15 -14.80 -50.01
N VAL A 133 0.81 -14.77 -49.95
CA VAL A 133 -0.04 -15.24 -51.05
C VAL A 133 0.11 -14.35 -52.30
N SER A 134 0.31 -13.04 -52.12
CA SER A 134 0.61 -12.14 -53.24
C SER A 134 2.00 -12.38 -53.85
N GLY A 135 2.97 -12.78 -53.04
CA GLY A 135 4.35 -13.06 -53.47
C GLY A 135 4.54 -14.39 -54.21
N ILE A 136 3.61 -15.34 -54.08
CA ILE A 136 3.64 -16.61 -54.86
C ILE A 136 2.98 -16.42 -56.24
N SER A 137 2.17 -15.38 -56.45
CA SER A 137 1.65 -15.04 -57.78
C SER A 137 2.66 -14.28 -58.65
N SER A 138 3.76 -13.76 -58.08
CA SER A 138 4.73 -12.93 -58.78
C SER A 138 6.14 -13.51 -58.88
N GLN A 139 6.36 -14.78 -58.52
CA GLN A 139 7.68 -15.41 -58.62
C GLN A 139 7.62 -16.66 -59.52
N THR A 140 7.90 -16.46 -60.81
CA THR A 140 8.75 -17.39 -61.54
C THR A 140 10.18 -17.20 -61.02
N ASP A 141 10.73 -18.24 -60.38
CA ASP A 141 12.14 -18.48 -60.02
C ASP A 141 13.06 -17.25 -59.86
N ALA A 142 13.07 -16.65 -58.66
CA ALA A 142 13.92 -15.52 -58.31
C ALA A 142 15.16 -15.95 -57.51
N LYS A 143 16.27 -16.26 -58.20
CA LYS A 143 17.62 -16.24 -57.59
C LYS A 143 18.62 -15.30 -58.28
N GLN A 144 18.15 -14.45 -59.19
CA GLN A 144 18.97 -13.45 -59.89
C GLN A 144 18.42 -11.99 -59.94
N PRO A 145 17.34 -11.54 -59.24
CA PRO A 145 16.72 -10.28 -59.64
C PRO A 145 17.51 -9.04 -59.18
N LEU A 146 18.29 -9.13 -58.09
CA LEU A 146 18.92 -7.95 -57.51
C LEU A 146 20.06 -7.40 -58.38
N GLU A 147 20.85 -8.30 -58.98
CA GLU A 147 21.98 -7.93 -59.86
C GLU A 147 21.49 -7.39 -61.22
N ALA A 148 20.41 -7.95 -61.77
CA ALA A 148 19.82 -7.47 -63.02
C ALA A 148 19.20 -6.07 -62.89
N ILE A 149 18.58 -5.76 -61.74
CA ILE A 149 17.97 -4.45 -61.48
C ILE A 149 19.04 -3.36 -61.31
N LEU A 150 20.16 -3.66 -60.66
CA LEU A 150 21.26 -2.71 -60.47
C LEU A 150 22.01 -2.37 -61.77
N ILE A 151 22.09 -3.32 -62.72
CA ILE A 151 22.73 -3.11 -64.03
C ILE A 151 21.81 -2.35 -65.01
N GLU A 152 20.50 -2.54 -64.92
CA GLU A 152 19.53 -1.85 -65.79
C GLU A 152 19.33 -0.37 -65.40
N LEU A 153 19.48 -0.04 -64.11
CA LEU A 153 19.35 1.34 -63.59
C LEU A 153 20.54 2.25 -63.91
N ASP A 154 21.72 1.70 -64.19
CA ASP A 154 22.94 2.47 -64.50
C ASP A 154 23.15 2.68 -66.01
N ARG A 155 22.49 1.88 -66.88
CA ARG A 155 22.75 1.89 -68.34
C ARG A 155 21.71 2.64 -69.20
N LYS A 156 20.50 2.97 -68.70
CA LYS A 156 19.50 3.71 -69.49
C LYS A 156 19.40 5.18 -69.10
N GLY A 157 20.39 5.95 -69.55
CA GLY A 157 20.12 7.28 -70.06
C GLY A 157 19.17 7.17 -71.26
N SER A 158 18.08 7.95 -71.22
CA SER A 158 16.98 8.03 -72.21
C SER A 158 15.98 6.86 -72.21
N LEU A 159 14.84 7.06 -71.54
CA LEU A 159 13.61 6.36 -71.88
C LEU A 159 12.97 7.06 -73.09
N ASP A 160 12.96 6.40 -74.25
CA ASP A 160 12.04 6.77 -75.34
C ASP A 160 10.62 6.40 -74.92
N CYS A 161 9.91 7.37 -74.35
CA CYS A 161 8.47 7.30 -74.16
C CYS A 161 7.78 7.52 -75.51
N PRO A 162 6.80 6.69 -75.92
CA PRO A 162 5.95 7.05 -77.05
C PRO A 162 5.20 8.35 -76.73
N GLU A 163 5.16 9.25 -77.71
CA GLU A 163 4.70 10.63 -77.61
C GLU A 163 3.19 10.72 -77.30
N ALA A 164 2.81 10.49 -76.05
CA ALA A 164 1.45 10.73 -75.54
C ALA A 164 1.44 10.91 -74.00
N GLY A 165 2.02 12.02 -73.52
CA GLY A 165 1.73 12.63 -72.21
C GLY A 165 2.18 11.87 -70.96
N PHE A 166 2.28 12.60 -69.84
CA PHE A 166 2.84 12.13 -68.56
C PHE A 166 1.87 11.28 -67.70
N TYR A 167 0.65 11.02 -68.19
CA TYR A 167 -0.46 10.37 -67.47
C TYR A 167 -0.67 8.84 -67.68
N PRO A 168 -0.14 8.15 -68.72
CA PRO A 168 -0.41 6.72 -68.93
C PRO A 168 0.41 5.76 -68.04
N CYS A 169 1.65 6.12 -67.65
CA CYS A 169 2.54 5.17 -66.96
C CYS A 169 2.10 4.88 -65.51
N LEU A 170 1.65 5.89 -64.77
CA LEU A 170 1.20 5.71 -63.39
C LEU A 170 -0.17 5.04 -63.29
N SER A 171 -1.08 5.34 -64.21
CA SER A 171 -2.44 4.79 -64.22
C SER A 171 -2.46 3.29 -64.55
N TYR A 172 -1.58 2.83 -65.45
CA TYR A 172 -1.44 1.42 -65.78
C TYR A 172 -0.94 0.58 -64.59
N SER A 173 0.03 1.10 -63.83
CA SER A 173 0.59 0.43 -62.65
C SER A 173 -0.41 0.28 -61.50
N VAL A 174 -1.20 1.33 -61.21
CA VAL A 174 -2.18 1.29 -60.11
C VAL A 174 -3.35 0.35 -60.42
N VAL A 175 -3.90 0.41 -61.64
CA VAL A 175 -5.00 -0.48 -62.04
C VAL A 175 -4.56 -1.95 -62.05
N PHE A 176 -3.32 -2.22 -62.48
CA PHE A 176 -2.77 -3.56 -62.48
C PHE A 176 -2.61 -4.13 -61.05
N VAL A 177 -2.11 -3.33 -60.11
CA VAL A 177 -1.96 -3.74 -58.70
C VAL A 177 -3.32 -3.97 -58.04
N VAL A 178 -4.28 -3.06 -58.26
CA VAL A 178 -5.65 -3.21 -57.72
C VAL A 178 -6.34 -4.45 -58.29
N PHE A 179 -6.18 -4.74 -59.58
CA PHE A 179 -6.72 -5.94 -60.22
C PHE A 179 -6.15 -7.23 -59.61
N HIS A 180 -4.85 -7.28 -59.33
CA HIS A 180 -4.21 -8.46 -58.73
C HIS A 180 -4.61 -8.65 -57.26
N ILE A 181 -4.78 -7.57 -56.49
CA ILE A 181 -5.28 -7.64 -55.12
C ILE A 181 -6.72 -8.19 -55.11
N LEU A 182 -7.59 -7.72 -56.01
CA LEU A 182 -8.99 -8.18 -56.08
C LEU A 182 -9.11 -9.65 -56.50
N ILE A 183 -8.31 -10.10 -57.47
CA ILE A 183 -8.26 -11.53 -57.84
C ILE A 183 -7.73 -12.38 -56.68
N GLY A 184 -6.67 -11.93 -56.00
CA GLY A 184 -6.10 -12.64 -54.86
C GLY A 184 -7.10 -12.84 -53.72
N VAL A 185 -7.89 -11.80 -53.39
CA VAL A 185 -8.96 -11.90 -52.39
C VAL A 185 -10.06 -12.86 -52.84
N GLY A 186 -10.46 -12.81 -54.11
CA GLY A 186 -11.49 -13.69 -54.67
C GLY A 186 -11.09 -15.18 -54.65
N VAL A 187 -9.87 -15.50 -55.10
CA VAL A 187 -9.34 -16.87 -55.09
C VAL A 187 -9.16 -17.38 -53.66
N GLY A 188 -8.67 -16.53 -52.74
CA GLY A 188 -8.54 -16.87 -51.33
C GLY A 188 -9.88 -17.22 -50.67
N ALA A 189 -10.94 -16.46 -50.96
CA ALA A 189 -12.29 -16.74 -50.44
C ALA A 189 -12.86 -18.06 -50.98
N ILE A 190 -12.62 -18.39 -52.26
CA ILE A 190 -13.06 -19.65 -52.86
C ILE A 190 -12.30 -20.84 -52.26
N ALA A 191 -10.98 -20.72 -52.08
CA ALA A 191 -10.18 -21.76 -51.45
C ALA A 191 -10.60 -22.00 -49.98
N ALA A 192 -10.83 -20.93 -49.21
CA ALA A 192 -11.34 -21.03 -47.84
C ALA A 192 -12.72 -21.70 -47.78
N PHE A 193 -13.62 -21.37 -48.70
CA PHE A 193 -14.94 -21.99 -48.80
C PHE A 193 -14.86 -23.48 -49.17
N ILE A 194 -13.93 -23.87 -50.05
CA ILE A 194 -13.70 -25.28 -50.40
C ILE A 194 -13.10 -26.05 -49.21
N LEU A 195 -12.14 -25.46 -48.48
CA LEU A 195 -11.57 -26.07 -47.28
C LEU A 195 -12.61 -26.24 -46.17
N ASP A 196 -13.43 -25.22 -45.89
CA ASP A 196 -14.53 -25.30 -44.91
C ASP A 196 -15.52 -26.43 -45.28
N ARG A 197 -15.87 -26.55 -46.56
CA ARG A 197 -16.77 -27.60 -47.06
C ARG A 197 -16.18 -29.01 -46.99
N ILE A 198 -14.86 -29.17 -47.14
CA ILE A 198 -14.16 -30.45 -46.99
C ILE A 198 -14.06 -30.84 -45.50
N ILE A 199 -13.75 -29.88 -44.63
CA ILE A 199 -13.66 -30.10 -43.18
C ILE A 199 -15.04 -30.49 -42.60
N ASN A 200 -16.10 -29.77 -42.97
CA ASN A 200 -17.47 -30.10 -42.55
C ASN A 200 -18.01 -31.42 -43.12
N ARG A 201 -17.44 -31.94 -44.23
CA ARG A 201 -17.78 -33.28 -44.76
C ARG A 201 -17.01 -34.41 -44.08
N ARG A 202 -15.85 -34.15 -43.48
CA ARG A 202 -15.08 -35.16 -42.73
C ARG A 202 -15.50 -35.30 -41.26
N SER A 203 -16.27 -34.35 -40.74
CA SER A 203 -16.78 -34.37 -39.35
C SER A 203 -18.16 -35.04 -39.21
N LYS A 204 -18.63 -35.80 -40.20
CA LYS A 204 -19.91 -36.53 -40.20
C LYS A 204 -19.70 -38.01 -40.51
#